data_AF-A0A9P6H1Z4-F1
#
_entry.id   AF-A0A9P6H1Z4-F1
#
_cell.length_a   1.000
_cell.length_b   1.000
_cell.length_c   1.000
_cell.angle_alpha   90.00
_cell.angle_beta   90.00
_cell.angle_gamma   90.00
#
_symmetry.space_group_name_H-M   'P 1'
#
loop_
_entity.id
_entity.type
_entity.pdbx_description
1 polymer ?
#
loop_
_entity_poly.entity_id
_entity_poly.type
_entity_poly.pdbx_seq_one_letter_code
_entity_poly.pdbx_strand_id
1 'polypeptide(L)'
;MNIFAIYKGQKQIFSSGYIDPLVINIILGLNEIGTNFLEDKISYMELDSFSINVHVSLTETVFVCINKNRTRTDLGPFLESYAKSQIYGDENLLNVLIFDNY
;
A
#
# COMPACT_ATOMS: atom_id res chain seq x y z
N MET A 1 15.21 -0.23 2.49
CA MET A 1 14.43 -1.48 2.50
C MET A 1 12.97 -1.10 2.53
N ASN A 2 12.21 -1.58 1.56
CA ASN A 2 10.79 -1.28 1.43
C ASN A 2 9.96 -2.48 1.90
N ILE A 3 8.87 -2.20 2.61
CA ILE A 3 7.87 -3.21 2.94
C ILE A 3 6.60 -2.82 2.18
N PHE A 4 6.12 -3.72 1.33
CA PHE A 4 4.93 -3.54 0.53
C PHE A 4 3.79 -4.36 1.11
N ALA A 5 2.58 -3.80 1.13
CA ALA A 5 1.40 -4.53 1.54
C ALA A 5 0.15 -4.08 0.78
N ILE A 6 -0.81 -4.99 0.70
CA ILE A 6 -2.11 -4.79 0.09
C ILE A 6 -3.18 -5.14 1.11
N TYR A 7 -4.14 -4.24 1.28
CA TYR A 7 -5.29 -4.42 2.14
C TYR A 7 -6.58 -4.24 1.35
N LYS A 8 -7.62 -4.99 1.72
CA LYS A 8 -9.00 -4.77 1.27
C LYS A 8 -9.87 -4.57 2.48
N GLY A 9 -10.31 -3.33 2.70
CA GLY A 9 -10.75 -2.89 4.02
C GLY A 9 -9.64 -3.08 5.05
N GLN A 10 -9.93 -3.76 6.17
CA GLN A 10 -8.94 -4.07 7.22
C GLN A 10 -8.19 -5.39 7.00
N LYS A 11 -8.59 -6.20 6.00
CA LYS A 11 -7.97 -7.51 5.76
C LYS A 11 -6.70 -7.34 4.94
N GLN A 12 -5.57 -7.82 5.46
CA GLN A 12 -4.32 -7.95 4.70
C GLN A 12 -4.46 -9.07 3.67
N ILE A 13 -4.22 -8.75 2.40
CA ILE A 13 -4.17 -9.71 1.29
C ILE A 13 -2.73 -10.16 1.05
N PHE A 14 -1.80 -9.21 1.16
CA PHE A 14 -0.39 -9.44 0.86
C PHE A 14 0.49 -8.57 1.76
N SER A 15 1.66 -9.09 2.13
CA SER A 15 2.74 -8.29 2.70
C SER A 15 4.10 -8.91 2.44
N SER A 16 5.09 -8.09 2.06
CA SER A 16 6.48 -8.52 1.94
C SER A 16 7.24 -8.52 3.29
N GLY A 17 6.59 -8.09 4.37
CA GLY A 17 7.17 -8.04 5.71
C GLY A 17 6.12 -7.82 6.81
N TYR A 18 6.56 -7.77 8.07
CA TYR A 18 5.65 -7.43 9.16
C TYR A 18 5.23 -5.95 9.08
N ILE A 19 3.92 -5.71 9.16
CA ILE A 19 3.33 -4.38 9.33
C ILE A 19 2.39 -4.45 10.52
N ASP A 20 2.56 -3.54 11.47
CA ASP A 20 1.67 -3.44 12.61
C ASP A 20 0.23 -3.13 12.14
N PRO A 21 -0.80 -3.90 12.54
CA PRO A 21 -2.19 -3.65 12.18
C PRO A 21 -2.71 -2.24 12.53
N LEU A 22 -2.11 -1.56 13.50
CA LEU A 22 -2.47 -0.18 13.82
C LEU A 22 -2.12 0.79 12.67
N VAL A 23 -1.11 0.48 11.86
CA VAL A 23 -0.74 1.30 10.71
C VAL A 23 -1.89 1.38 9.71
N ILE A 24 -2.57 0.27 9.40
CA ILE A 24 -3.71 0.30 8.47
C ILE A 24 -4.89 1.06 9.06
N ASN A 25 -5.14 0.96 10.36
CA ASN A 25 -6.20 1.74 11.03
C ASN A 25 -5.94 3.25 10.94
N ILE A 26 -4.68 3.67 11.13
CA ILE A 26 -4.28 5.08 10.97
C ILE A 26 -4.47 5.52 9.52
N ILE A 27 -4.01 4.73 8.55
CA ILE A 27 -4.16 5.04 7.12
C ILE A 27 -5.64 5.20 6.75
N LEU A 28 -6.49 4.25 7.15
CA LEU A 28 -7.92 4.28 6.85
C LEU A 28 -8.60 5.49 7.50
N GLY A 29 -8.32 5.76 8.78
CA GLY A 29 -8.89 6.91 9.48
C GLY A 29 -8.46 8.25 8.88
N LEU A 30 -7.19 8.40 8.52
CA LEU A 30 -6.72 9.62 7.84
C LEU A 30 -7.30 9.75 6.43
N ASN A 31 -7.47 8.64 5.70
CA ASN A 31 -8.10 8.66 4.39
C ASN A 31 -9.57 9.07 4.48
N GLU A 32 -10.29 8.59 5.50
CA GLU A 32 -11.68 8.99 5.78
C GLU A 32 -11.76 10.49 6.10
N ILE A 33 -10.87 11.00 6.96
CA ILE A 33 -10.81 12.43 7.27
C ILE A 33 -10.50 13.25 6.01
N GLY A 34 -9.48 12.85 5.24
CA GLY A 34 -9.11 13.54 4.01
C GLY A 34 -10.26 13.60 3.01
N THR A 35 -10.93 12.47 2.78
CA THR A 35 -12.01 12.37 1.81
C THR A 35 -13.23 13.19 2.24
N ASN A 36 -13.60 13.13 3.52
CA ASN A 36 -14.82 13.77 4.03
C ASN A 36 -14.66 15.28 4.29
N PHE A 37 -13.46 15.76 4.59
CA PHE A 37 -13.25 17.16 5.01
C PHE A 37 -12.39 17.97 4.05
N LEU A 38 -11.51 17.34 3.27
CA LEU A 38 -10.53 18.03 2.43
C LEU A 38 -10.70 17.71 0.94
N GLU A 39 -11.63 16.82 0.58
CA GLU A 39 -11.81 16.29 -0.78
C GLU A 39 -10.51 15.70 -1.36
N ASP A 40 -9.59 15.24 -0.49
CA ASP A 40 -8.27 14.74 -0.88
C ASP A 40 -7.97 13.40 -0.20
N LYS A 41 -7.14 12.58 -0.85
CA LYS A 41 -6.75 11.25 -0.34
C LYS A 41 -5.35 11.28 0.22
N ILE A 42 -5.14 10.50 1.27
CA ILE A 42 -3.79 10.30 1.79
C ILE A 42 -2.94 9.55 0.77
N SER A 43 -1.81 10.15 0.40
CA SER A 43 -0.85 9.56 -0.53
C SER A 43 0.53 9.34 0.09
N TYR A 44 0.86 10.08 1.15
CA TYR A 44 2.17 10.06 1.78
C TYR A 44 2.11 10.52 3.24
N MET A 45 2.82 9.80 4.11
CA MET A 45 3.12 10.23 5.48
C MET A 45 4.61 10.10 5.73
N GLU A 46 5.18 11.08 6.41
CA GLU A 46 6.58 11.04 6.86
C GLU A 46 6.63 10.96 8.37
N LEU A 47 7.40 10.00 8.88
CA LEU A 47 7.66 9.76 10.29
C LEU A 47 9.17 9.87 10.51
N ASP A 48 9.60 9.93 11.78
CA ASP A 48 11.00 10.21 12.15
C ASP A 48 12.01 9.26 11.48
N SER A 49 11.63 7.99 11.30
CA SER A 49 12.50 6.92 10.83
C SER A 49 12.05 6.23 9.53
N PHE A 50 10.90 6.59 8.98
CA PHE A 50 10.38 6.00 7.74
C PHE A 50 9.29 6.88 7.11
N SER A 51 9.00 6.63 5.84
CA SER A 51 7.82 7.15 5.17
C SER A 51 6.83 6.03 4.90
N ILE A 52 5.55 6.38 4.81
CA ILE A 52 4.47 5.50 4.36
C ILE A 52 3.90 6.13 3.10
N ASN A 53 4.00 5.41 1.98
CA ASN A 53 3.36 5.77 0.72
C ASN A 53 2.06 4.98 0.63
N VAL A 54 0.97 5.65 0.28
CA VAL A 54 -0.36 5.07 0.24
C VAL A 54 -0.98 5.31 -1.13
N HIS A 55 -1.63 4.29 -1.68
CA HIS A 55 -2.55 4.44 -2.80
C HIS A 55 -3.86 3.73 -2.47
N VAL A 56 -4.98 4.45 -2.57
CA VAL A 56 -6.32 3.89 -2.36
C VAL A 56 -7.06 3.82 -3.69
N SER A 57 -7.30 2.60 -4.16
CA SER A 57 -7.99 2.36 -5.42
C SER A 57 -9.48 2.75 -5.36
N LEU A 58 -10.13 2.73 -6.51
CA LEU A 58 -11.60 2.88 -6.62
C LEU A 58 -12.36 1.70 -6.01
N THR A 59 -11.71 0.54 -5.85
CA THR A 59 -12.29 -0.68 -5.27
C THR A 59 -11.97 -0.83 -3.78
N GLU A 60 -11.62 0.28 -3.11
CA GLU A 60 -11.24 0.32 -1.69
C GLU A 60 -10.07 -0.62 -1.33
N THR A 61 -9.22 -0.91 -2.32
CA THR A 61 -7.96 -1.63 -2.10
C THR A 61 -6.89 -0.61 -1.74
N VAL A 62 -6.23 -0.84 -0.61
CA VAL A 62 -5.20 0.05 -0.08
C VAL A 62 -3.84 -0.59 -0.31
N PHE A 63 -2.99 0.11 -1.05
CA PHE A 63 -1.61 -0.26 -1.31
C PHE A 63 -0.72 0.59 -0.42
N VAL A 64 0.18 -0.07 0.31
CA VAL A 64 1.05 0.57 1.29
C VAL A 64 2.50 0.21 0.98
N CYS A 65 3.37 1.21 0.95
CA CYS A 65 4.82 1.01 0.96
C CYS A 65 5.45 1.77 2.13
N ILE A 66 6.03 1.04 3.07
CA ILE A 66 6.84 1.58 4.15
C ILE A 66 8.29 1.63 3.70
N ASN A 67 8.87 2.83 3.67
CA ASN A 67 10.23 3.06 3.19
C ASN A 67 11.10 3.70 4.29
N LYS A 68 12.15 2.98 4.71
CA LYS A 68 13.07 3.45 5.77
C LYS A 68 13.90 4.68 5.39
N ASN A 69 14.04 4.98 4.10
CA ASN A 69 14.85 6.11 3.63
C ASN A 69 14.07 7.43 3.63
N ARG A 70 12.81 7.43 4.11
CA ARG A 70 11.94 8.62 4.15
C ARG A 70 11.76 9.28 2.78
N THR A 71 11.80 8.49 1.71
CA THR A 71 11.55 8.96 0.35
C THR A 71 10.16 8.57 -0.12
N ARG A 72 9.64 9.34 -1.08
CA ARG A 72 8.47 8.91 -1.85
C ARG A 72 8.86 7.72 -2.71
N THR A 73 8.00 6.71 -2.71
CA THR A 73 8.15 5.51 -3.53
C THR A 73 7.03 5.50 -4.55
N ASP A 74 7.40 5.36 -5.83
CA ASP A 74 6.42 5.16 -6.88
C ASP A 74 5.78 3.77 -6.72
N LEU A 75 4.47 3.76 -6.50
CA LEU A 75 3.66 2.55 -6.35
C LEU A 75 3.15 2.02 -7.70
N GLY A 76 3.40 2.73 -8.82
CA GLY A 76 2.96 2.34 -10.16
C GLY A 76 3.29 0.88 -10.52
N PRO A 77 4.57 0.45 -10.46
CA PRO A 77 4.93 -0.92 -10.81
C PRO A 77 4.32 -1.98 -9.87
N PHE A 78 4.13 -1.63 -8.59
CA PHE A 78 3.45 -2.49 -7.61
C PHE A 78 1.96 -2.66 -7.93
N LEU A 79 1.28 -1.57 -8.30
CA LEU A 79 -0.12 -1.58 -8.75
C LEU A 79 -0.29 -2.42 -10.01
N GLU A 80 0.62 -2.29 -10.99
CA GLU A 80 0.61 -3.10 -12.21
C GLU A 80 0.81 -4.59 -11.92
N SER A 81 1.71 -4.93 -11.00
CA SER A 81 1.96 -6.31 -10.60
C SER A 81 0.72 -6.96 -9.97
N TYR A 82 0.01 -6.21 -9.12
CA TYR A 82 -1.27 -6.65 -8.57
C TYR A 82 -2.36 -6.77 -9.63
N ALA A 83 -2.49 -5.80 -10.53
CA ALA A 83 -3.47 -5.88 -11.61
C ALA A 83 -3.27 -7.13 -12.49
N LYS A 84 -2.01 -7.45 -12.82
CA LYS A 84 -1.65 -8.68 -13.55
C LYS A 84 -2.03 -9.93 -12.76
N SER A 85 -1.71 -10.02 -11.47
CA SER A 85 -2.05 -11.20 -10.66
C SER A 85 -3.57 -11.44 -10.59
N GLN A 86 -4.37 -10.36 -10.50
CA GLN A 86 -5.82 -10.46 -10.53
C GLN A 86 -6.36 -10.93 -11.89
N ILE A 87 -5.78 -10.48 -13.01
CA ILE A 87 -6.18 -10.92 -14.37
C ILE A 87 -5.95 -12.43 -14.55
N TYR A 88 -4.83 -12.94 -14.05
CA TYR A 88 -4.51 -14.38 -14.12
C TYR A 88 -5.21 -15.23 -13.06
N GLY A 89 -5.81 -14.61 -12.03
CA GLY A 89 -6.47 -15.31 -10.93
C GLY A 89 -5.51 -16.09 -10.03
N ASP A 90 -4.22 -15.72 -10.01
CA ASP A 90 -3.18 -16.39 -9.21
C ASP A 90 -2.52 -15.41 -8.25
N GLU A 91 -2.84 -15.54 -6.96
CA GLU A 91 -2.27 -14.70 -5.90
C GLU A 91 -0.77 -14.99 -5.67
N ASN A 92 -0.28 -16.20 -6.01
CA ASN A 92 1.14 -16.53 -5.86
C ASN A 92 1.99 -15.81 -6.91
N LEU A 93 1.40 -15.50 -8.07
CA LEU A 93 2.07 -14.71 -9.12
C LEU A 93 2.48 -13.33 -8.60
N LEU A 94 1.73 -12.77 -7.64
CA LEU A 94 2.06 -11.48 -7.04
C LEU A 94 3.42 -11.51 -6.33
N ASN A 95 3.74 -12.58 -5.60
CA ASN A 95 5.04 -12.73 -4.96
C ASN A 95 6.15 -12.67 -6.02
N VAL A 96 6.02 -13.46 -7.08
CA VAL A 96 7.02 -13.52 -8.17
C VAL A 96 7.21 -12.14 -8.81
N LEU A 97 6.11 -11.47 -9.18
CA LEU A 97 6.17 -10.18 -9.86
C LEU A 97 6.74 -9.05 -9.00
N ILE A 98 6.56 -9.08 -7.69
CA ILE A 98 7.09 -8.03 -6.80
C ILE A 98 8.59 -8.18 -6.60
N PHE A 99 9.08 -9.41 -6.36
CA PHE A 99 10.51 -9.65 -6.12
C PHE A 99 11.38 -9.45 -7.38
N ASP A 100 10.80 -9.54 -8.58
CA ASP A 100 11.52 -9.22 -9.81
C ASP A 100 11.71 -7.71 -10.04
N ASN A 101 10.92 -6.86 -9.36
CA ASN A 101 10.88 -5.41 -9.61
C ASN A 101 11.45 -4.53 -8.48
N TYR A 102 11.75 -5.09 -7.29
CA TYR A 102 12.15 -4.32 -6.09
C TYR A 102 13.13 -5.08 -5.19
#